data_AF-A0A522WKF9-F1
#
_entry.id   AF-A0A522WKF9-F1
#
_cell.length_a   1.000
_cell.length_b   1.000
_cell.length_c   1.000
_cell.angle_alpha   90.00
_cell.angle_beta   90.00
_cell.angle_gamma   90.00
#
_symmetry.space_group_name_H-M   'P 1'
#
loop_
_entity.id
_entity.type
_entity.pdbx_description
1 polymer ?
#
loop_
_entity_poly.entity_id
_entity_poly.type
_entity_poly.pdbx_seq_one_letter_code
_entity_poly.pdbx_strand_id
1 'polypeptide(L)'
;MKIVRVLTVLVALAAVSACATPFQVSEVQDVIAAPSPTVGTPFTKALFEEYKEATRHEAIDEYEWRHAAAYAEKAERAATGEVVPPEDPTNWDLPAEVVPELKQARATLMDDFDKGARERVPAEAAKAQ
;
A
#
# COMPACT_ATOMS: atom_id res chain seq x y z
N MET A 1 -0.33 30.88 33.50
CA MET A 1 -1.33 29.77 33.61
C MET A 1 -2.14 29.55 32.33
N LYS A 2 -2.72 30.58 31.69
CA LYS A 2 -3.47 30.41 30.41
C LYS A 2 -2.59 29.90 29.25
N ILE A 3 -1.40 30.48 29.06
CA ILE A 3 -0.45 30.08 28.00
C ILE A 3 0.05 28.64 28.20
N VAL A 4 0.37 28.25 29.44
CA VAL A 4 0.76 26.88 29.78
C VAL A 4 -0.37 25.90 29.46
N ARG A 5 -1.62 26.20 29.84
CA ARG A 5 -2.79 25.36 29.52
C ARG A 5 -3.06 25.24 28.02
N VAL A 6 -2.89 26.33 27.26
CA VAL A 6 -3.02 26.32 25.79
C VAL A 6 -1.93 25.46 25.15
N LEU A 7 -0.69 25.57 25.61
CA LEU A 7 0.42 24.71 25.17
C LEU A 7 0.18 23.24 25.51
N THR A 8 -0.35 22.93 26.70
CA THR A 8 -0.67 21.54 27.08
C THR A 8 -1.76 20.94 26.18
N VAL A 9 -2.78 21.71 25.81
CA VAL A 9 -3.84 21.25 24.90
C VAL A 9 -3.31 21.02 23.48
N LEU A 10 -2.46 21.90 22.97
CA LEU A 10 -1.85 21.74 21.64
C LEU A 10 -0.92 20.52 21.56
N VAL A 11 -0.13 20.27 22.60
CA VAL A 11 0.75 19.09 22.67
C VAL A 11 -0.07 17.80 22.81
N ALA A 12 -1.16 17.82 23.60
CA ALA A 12 -2.05 16.67 23.73
C ALA A 12 -2.77 16.34 22.41
N LEU A 13 -3.14 17.34 21.60
CA LEU A 13 -3.78 17.13 20.31
C LEU A 13 -2.82 16.57 19.25
N ALA A 14 -1.54 16.96 19.30
CA ALA A 14 -0.51 16.43 18.41
C ALA A 14 -0.12 14.98 18.71
N ALA A 15 -0.32 14.51 19.94
CA ALA A 15 0.07 13.16 20.37
C ALA A 15 -0.86 12.04 19.86
N VAL A 16 -2.00 12.37 19.24
CA VAL A 16 -3.02 11.38 18.82
C VAL A 16 -2.79 10.85 17.39
N SER A 17 -1.79 11.37 16.65
CA SER A 17 -1.48 10.93 15.28
C SER A 17 -0.72 9.61 15.18
N ALA A 18 -0.55 8.88 16.29
CA ALA A 18 0.26 7.67 16.35
C ALA A 18 -0.35 6.47 15.59
N CYS A 19 -1.61 6.52 15.16
CA CYS A 19 -2.23 5.44 14.37
C CYS A 19 -2.36 5.81 12.89
N ALA A 20 -2.83 7.02 12.60
CA ALA A 20 -2.86 7.62 11.26
C ALA A 20 -3.07 9.13 11.36
N THR A 21 -2.73 9.82 10.28
CA THR A 21 -3.12 11.21 10.07
C THR A 21 -4.49 11.30 9.38
N PRO A 22 -5.25 12.40 9.56
CA PRO A 22 -6.51 12.58 8.84
C PRO A 22 -6.38 12.47 7.31
N PHE A 23 -5.23 12.88 6.76
CA PHE A 23 -4.96 12.81 5.33
C PHE A 23 -4.84 11.36 4.83
N GLN A 24 -4.16 10.49 5.58
CA GLN A 24 -4.06 9.07 5.25
C GLN A 24 -5.43 8.39 5.30
N VAL A 25 -6.29 8.77 6.25
CA VAL A 25 -7.65 8.22 6.34
C VAL A 25 -8.48 8.61 5.12
N SER A 26 -8.39 9.85 4.64
CA SER A 26 -9.10 10.26 3.42
C SER A 26 -8.59 9.54 2.18
N GLU A 27 -7.28 9.40 2.01
CA GLU A 27 -6.67 8.71 0.86
C GLU A 27 -7.12 7.24 0.79
N VAL A 28 -7.08 6.53 1.93
CA VAL A 28 -7.58 5.15 2.05
C VAL A 28 -9.05 5.06 1.64
N GLN A 29 -9.89 5.98 2.11
CA GLN A 29 -11.31 5.98 1.76
C GLN A 29 -11.55 6.26 0.28
N ASP A 30 -10.80 7.18 -0.30
CA ASP A 30 -10.89 7.55 -1.72
C ASP A 30 -10.52 6.35 -2.61
N VAL A 31 -9.44 5.62 -2.31
CA VAL A 31 -9.05 4.40 -3.04
C VAL A 31 -10.09 3.29 -2.90
N ILE A 32 -10.61 3.05 -1.68
CA ILE A 32 -11.65 2.02 -1.45
C ILE A 32 -12.92 2.31 -2.26
N ALA A 33 -13.27 3.58 -2.44
CA ALA A 33 -14.43 4.02 -3.21
C ALA A 33 -14.16 4.18 -4.71
N ALA A 34 -12.89 4.25 -5.12
CA ALA A 34 -12.51 4.54 -6.51
C ALA A 34 -12.99 3.43 -7.47
N PRO A 35 -13.52 3.78 -8.66
CA PRO A 35 -13.82 2.80 -9.68
C PRO A 35 -12.54 2.23 -10.31
N SER A 36 -12.67 1.11 -11.00
CA SER A 36 -11.55 0.52 -11.76
C SER A 36 -10.96 1.52 -12.76
N PRO A 37 -9.63 1.60 -12.91
CA PRO A 37 -8.97 2.55 -13.79
C PRO A 37 -9.27 2.26 -15.27
N THR A 38 -9.52 3.34 -16.02
CA THR A 38 -9.80 3.26 -17.46
C THR A 38 -8.53 3.28 -18.31
N VAL A 39 -7.43 3.81 -17.77
CA VAL A 39 -6.10 3.88 -18.40
C VAL A 39 -5.16 2.79 -17.87
N GLY A 40 -4.01 2.61 -18.51
CA GLY A 40 -3.01 1.60 -18.12
C GLY A 40 -3.16 0.26 -18.86
N THR A 41 -2.18 -0.62 -18.62
CA THR A 41 -2.14 -1.98 -19.17
C THR A 41 -3.09 -2.91 -18.42
N PRO A 42 -3.42 -4.10 -18.95
CA PRO A 42 -4.16 -5.10 -18.19
C PRO A 42 -3.53 -5.42 -16.82
N PHE A 43 -2.19 -5.47 -16.74
CA PHE A 43 -1.46 -5.68 -15.49
C PHE A 43 -1.66 -4.54 -14.49
N THR A 44 -1.47 -3.28 -14.89
CA THR A 44 -1.58 -2.15 -13.94
C THR A 44 -3.01 -1.93 -13.48
N LYS A 45 -4.00 -2.24 -14.33
CA LYS A 45 -5.42 -2.24 -13.94
C LYS A 45 -5.74 -3.33 -12.91
N ALA A 46 -5.22 -4.55 -13.11
CA ALA A 46 -5.36 -5.62 -12.14
C ALA A 46 -4.63 -5.29 -10.83
N LEU A 47 -3.43 -4.71 -10.92
CA LEU A 47 -2.62 -4.31 -9.78
C LEU A 47 -3.30 -3.23 -8.93
N PHE A 48 -4.03 -2.30 -9.56
CA PHE A 48 -4.89 -1.37 -8.83
C PHE A 48 -5.95 -2.11 -8.00
N GLU A 49 -6.62 -3.12 -8.56
CA GLU A 49 -7.67 -3.85 -7.83
C GLU A 49 -7.08 -4.64 -6.65
N GLU A 50 -5.92 -5.27 -6.83
CA GLU A 50 -5.23 -5.99 -5.74
C GLU A 50 -4.79 -5.03 -4.64
N TYR A 51 -4.22 -3.87 -4.96
CA TYR A 51 -3.87 -2.88 -3.93
C TYR A 51 -5.08 -2.20 -3.29
N LYS A 52 -6.17 -2.00 -4.02
CA LYS A 52 -7.42 -1.51 -3.46
C LYS A 52 -7.99 -2.52 -2.45
N GLU A 53 -7.91 -3.81 -2.73
CA GLU A 53 -8.35 -4.83 -1.81
C GLU A 53 -7.41 -4.96 -0.60
N ALA A 54 -6.08 -4.90 -0.80
CA ALA A 54 -5.13 -4.82 0.31
C ALA A 54 -5.39 -3.58 1.20
N THR A 55 -5.65 -2.43 0.59
CA THR A 55 -6.04 -1.20 1.31
C THR A 55 -7.29 -1.42 2.17
N ARG A 56 -8.32 -2.07 1.61
CA ARG A 56 -9.54 -2.41 2.35
C ARG A 56 -9.23 -3.36 3.50
N HIS A 57 -8.50 -4.44 3.25
CA HIS A 57 -8.18 -5.46 4.24
C HIS A 57 -7.45 -4.86 5.43
N GLU A 58 -6.36 -4.11 5.18
CA GLU A 58 -5.61 -3.45 6.24
C GLU A 58 -6.47 -2.44 7.02
N ALA A 59 -7.33 -1.66 6.35
CA ALA A 59 -8.13 -0.63 7.02
C ALA A 59 -9.31 -1.20 7.83
N ILE A 60 -9.98 -2.22 7.30
CA ILE A 60 -11.29 -2.69 7.78
C ILE A 60 -11.18 -3.96 8.64
N ASP A 61 -10.26 -4.85 8.28
CA ASP A 61 -10.10 -6.14 8.96
C ASP A 61 -8.98 -6.08 10.00
N GLU A 62 -7.83 -5.50 9.63
CA GLU A 62 -6.65 -5.41 10.53
C GLU A 62 -6.58 -4.09 11.32
N TYR A 63 -7.33 -3.06 10.90
CA TYR A 63 -7.28 -1.71 11.47
C TYR A 63 -5.89 -1.04 11.44
N GLU A 64 -5.02 -1.48 10.52
CA GLU A 64 -3.65 -0.99 10.30
C GLU A 64 -3.64 0.13 9.26
N TRP A 65 -4.09 1.32 9.67
CA TRP A 65 -4.26 2.48 8.78
C TRP A 65 -2.98 2.95 8.09
N ARG A 66 -1.81 2.73 8.67
CA ARG A 66 -0.53 3.05 8.00
C ARG A 66 -0.26 2.12 6.83
N HIS A 67 -0.52 0.83 6.97
CA HIS A 67 -0.36 -0.14 5.88
C HIS A 67 -1.42 0.09 4.82
N ALA A 68 -2.66 0.35 5.23
CA ALA A 68 -3.73 0.74 4.31
C ALA A 68 -3.32 1.96 3.47
N ALA A 69 -2.75 2.99 4.08
CA ALA A 69 -2.27 4.16 3.35
C ALA A 69 -1.12 3.83 2.37
N ALA A 70 -0.18 2.97 2.77
CA ALA A 70 0.90 2.53 1.88
C ALA A 70 0.37 1.78 0.65
N TYR A 71 -0.64 0.92 0.81
CA TYR A 71 -1.29 0.26 -0.31
C TYR A 71 -2.16 1.22 -1.13
N ALA A 72 -2.81 2.20 -0.50
CA ALA A 72 -3.60 3.22 -1.19
C ALA A 72 -2.72 4.03 -2.16
N GLU A 73 -1.57 4.51 -1.70
CA GLU A 73 -0.60 5.24 -2.54
C GLU A 73 -0.19 4.41 -3.78
N LYS A 74 0.05 3.11 -3.57
CA LYS A 74 0.42 2.19 -4.66
C LYS A 74 -0.75 1.94 -5.62
N ALA A 75 -1.98 1.86 -5.11
CA ALA A 75 -3.17 1.77 -5.93
C ALA A 75 -3.30 3.02 -6.82
N GLU A 76 -3.18 4.23 -6.27
CA GLU A 76 -3.25 5.47 -7.04
C GLU A 76 -2.21 5.50 -8.17
N ARG A 77 -0.97 5.13 -7.87
CA ARG A 77 0.10 5.01 -8.88
C ARG A 77 -0.26 4.00 -9.97
N ALA A 78 -0.69 2.80 -9.60
CA ALA A 78 -1.12 1.77 -10.55
C ALA A 78 -2.31 2.23 -11.43
N ALA A 79 -3.25 2.98 -10.85
CA ALA A 79 -4.38 3.56 -11.57
C ALA A 79 -3.97 4.56 -12.66
N THR A 80 -2.81 5.22 -12.53
CA THR A 80 -2.27 6.08 -13.60
C THR A 80 -1.54 5.31 -14.71
N GLY A 81 -1.45 3.97 -14.58
CA GLY A 81 -0.72 3.10 -15.50
C GLY A 81 0.74 2.88 -15.14
N GLU A 82 1.17 3.30 -13.94
CA GLU A 82 2.52 3.02 -13.45
C GLU A 82 2.68 1.54 -13.09
N VAL A 83 3.80 0.93 -13.52
CA VAL A 83 4.20 -0.43 -13.11
C VAL A 83 4.91 -0.33 -11.76
N VAL A 84 4.14 -0.29 -10.67
CA VAL A 84 4.67 -0.24 -9.30
C VAL A 84 5.41 -1.56 -9.00
N PRO A 85 6.66 -1.54 -8.50
CA PRO A 85 7.42 -2.75 -8.21
C PRO A 85 6.87 -3.51 -6.97
N PRO A 86 7.13 -4.82 -6.85
CA PRO A 86 6.89 -5.57 -5.61
C PRO A 86 7.62 -4.96 -4.42
N GLU A 87 7.01 -5.08 -3.24
CA GLU A 87 7.59 -4.63 -1.96
C GLU A 87 9.01 -5.16 -1.78
N ASP A 88 9.89 -4.32 -1.22
CA ASP A 88 11.19 -4.77 -0.75
C ASP A 88 11.07 -5.14 0.74
N PRO A 89 11.28 -6.41 1.13
CA PRO A 89 11.24 -6.83 2.52
C PRO A 89 12.15 -6.01 3.45
N THR A 90 13.20 -5.34 2.93
CA THR A 90 14.05 -4.49 3.77
C THR A 90 13.41 -3.18 4.23
N ASN A 91 12.29 -2.78 3.63
CA ASN A 91 11.56 -1.57 4.01
C ASN A 91 10.61 -1.81 5.19
N TRP A 92 10.46 -3.06 5.62
CA TRP A 92 9.51 -3.49 6.63
C TRP A 92 10.24 -3.95 7.89
N ASP A 93 9.61 -3.74 9.05
CA ASP A 93 10.09 -4.26 10.33
C ASP A 93 9.72 -5.74 10.45
N LEU A 94 10.62 -6.61 9.97
CA LEU A 94 10.42 -8.05 9.87
C LEU A 94 11.42 -8.81 10.74
N PRO A 95 11.04 -9.98 11.29
CA PRO A 95 11.99 -10.89 11.92
C PRO A 95 13.16 -11.21 10.96
N ALA A 96 14.39 -11.08 11.44
CA ALA A 96 15.59 -11.20 10.60
C ALA A 96 15.68 -12.59 9.90
N GLU A 97 15.11 -13.61 10.52
CA GLU A 97 15.04 -14.98 10.02
C GLU A 97 14.15 -15.15 8.77
N VAL A 98 13.12 -14.32 8.56
CA VAL A 98 12.21 -14.43 7.40
C VAL A 98 12.68 -13.62 6.19
N VAL A 99 13.52 -12.61 6.41
CA VAL A 99 13.99 -11.70 5.35
C VAL A 99 14.67 -12.44 4.17
N PRO A 100 15.54 -13.45 4.38
CA PRO A 100 16.15 -14.18 3.26
C PRO A 100 15.14 -14.89 2.37
N GLU A 101 14.12 -15.53 2.97
CA GLU A 101 13.06 -16.24 2.23
C GLU A 101 12.24 -15.27 1.39
N LEU A 102 11.78 -14.15 1.99
CA LEU A 102 11.00 -13.14 1.28
C LEU A 102 11.79 -12.47 0.16
N LYS A 103 13.10 -12.24 0.35
CA LYS A 103 13.98 -11.74 -0.71
C LYS A 103 14.10 -12.72 -1.87
N GLN A 104 14.19 -14.02 -1.59
CA GLN A 104 14.22 -15.06 -2.62
C GLN A 104 12.89 -15.13 -3.37
N ALA A 105 11.76 -15.09 -2.67
CA ALA A 105 10.43 -15.06 -3.30
C ALA A 105 10.27 -13.85 -4.22
N ARG A 106 10.66 -12.66 -3.75
CA ARG A 106 10.67 -11.44 -4.57
C ARG A 106 11.57 -11.58 -5.80
N ALA A 107 12.76 -12.15 -5.65
CA ALA A 107 13.67 -12.35 -6.78
C ALA A 107 13.05 -13.27 -7.85
N THR A 108 12.39 -14.36 -7.43
CA THR A 108 11.66 -15.25 -8.33
C THR A 108 10.52 -14.53 -9.05
N LEU A 109 9.71 -13.74 -8.33
CA LEU A 109 8.63 -12.95 -8.92
C LEU A 109 9.17 -11.95 -9.97
N MET A 110 10.28 -11.28 -9.65
CA MET A 110 10.93 -10.35 -10.57
C MET A 110 11.47 -11.05 -11.82
N ASP A 111 12.06 -12.25 -11.69
CA ASP A 111 12.53 -13.06 -12.83
C ASP A 111 11.36 -13.50 -13.74
N ASP A 112 10.22 -13.88 -13.17
CA ASP A 112 9.01 -14.19 -13.95
C ASP A 112 8.44 -12.97 -14.66
N PHE A 113 8.52 -11.79 -14.03
CA PHE A 113 8.18 -10.53 -14.65
C PHE A 113 9.11 -10.16 -15.81
N ASP A 114 10.42 -10.36 -15.66
CA ASP A 114 11.39 -10.13 -16.73
C ASP A 114 11.19 -11.08 -17.91
N LYS A 115 10.60 -12.26 -17.68
CA LYS A 115 10.15 -13.21 -18.72
C LYS A 115 8.77 -12.88 -19.31
N GLY A 116 8.20 -11.72 -18.99
CA GLY A 116 6.97 -11.20 -19.58
C GLY A 116 5.68 -11.78 -18.97
N ALA A 117 5.70 -12.19 -17.70
CA ALA A 117 4.47 -12.64 -17.03
C ALA A 117 3.41 -11.53 -16.95
N ARG A 118 3.81 -10.26 -16.82
CA ARG A 118 2.89 -9.10 -16.77
C ARG A 118 2.05 -8.98 -18.04
N GLU A 119 2.57 -9.40 -19.19
CA GLU A 119 1.86 -9.35 -20.46
C GLU A 119 1.08 -10.64 -20.74
N ARG A 120 1.63 -11.80 -20.37
CA ARG A 120 1.03 -13.11 -20.67
C ARG A 120 -0.14 -13.47 -19.75
N VAL A 121 -0.01 -13.17 -18.46
CA VAL A 121 -0.95 -13.54 -17.38
C VAL A 121 -1.15 -12.35 -16.42
N PRO A 122 -1.66 -11.20 -16.92
CA PRO A 122 -1.65 -9.94 -16.18
C PRO A 122 -2.38 -9.99 -14.83
N ALA A 123 -3.50 -10.71 -14.74
CA ALA A 123 -4.28 -10.80 -13.51
C ALA A 123 -3.55 -11.64 -12.45
N GLU A 124 -3.03 -12.80 -12.85
CA GLU A 124 -2.26 -13.67 -11.96
C GLU A 124 -0.93 -13.03 -11.55
N ALA A 125 -0.28 -12.32 -12.47
CA ALA A 125 0.94 -11.57 -12.20
C ALA A 125 0.70 -10.44 -11.18
N ALA A 126 -0.42 -9.72 -11.29
CA ALA A 126 -0.79 -8.67 -10.33
C ALA A 126 -1.11 -9.26 -8.95
N LYS A 127 -1.86 -10.37 -8.90
CA LYS A 127 -2.22 -11.04 -7.65
C LYS A 127 -1.02 -11.69 -6.93
N ALA A 128 -0.01 -12.13 -7.69
CA ALA A 128 1.20 -12.72 -7.11
C ALA A 128 2.13 -11.69 -6.46
N GLN A 129 1.94 -10.40 -6.77
CA GLN A 129 2.70 -9.29 -6.22
C GLN A 129 2.07 -8.75 -4.94
#